data_AF-A0A1W9HL35-F1
#
_entry.id   AF-A0A1W9HL35-F1
#
_cell.length_a   1.000
_cell.length_b   1.000
_cell.length_c   1.000
_cell.angle_alpha   90.00
_cell.angle_beta   90.00
_cell.angle_gamma   90.00
#
_symmetry.space_group_name_H-M   'P 1'
#
loop_
_entity.id
_entity.type
_entity.pdbx_description
1 polymer ?
#
loop_
_entity_poly.entity_id
_entity_poly.type
_entity_poly.pdbx_seq_one_letter_code
_entity_poly.pdbx_strand_id
1 'polypeptide(L)'
;MKKIKFISIVVPLTLLMIFFQNCGGDMQFSSGVLNDSQNGNVGTQIPNDNIPEIQNPPDGDGSRDFNRDVGLFAMIFEDRLADDIDWDHNDMAVKFSVKEFYNSSNQLQKIEMIVYPRPFEGTFSNGLRLSPDGLINNIGSGSDRNLLVKQTKPLFNGPGSIVVTKIKDTNPNKDCYAGKTFDKADDVIIFTNQQVAAYPISSNTRDNRCVYQVTVNIGEPSQNPISSRPKFDISQYRFFLHASNENRMVDLIDVNNKFYGFGRPLGLFVPVEFGYPPPAQPIGNFYSNYGAYINWLKAGRPVGADPKIVEWYKYPNGRKGQLIDGL
;
A
#
# COMPACT_ATOMS: atom_id res chain seq x y z
N MET A 1 29.65 -4.45 -50.65
CA MET A 1 29.14 -3.07 -50.48
C MET A 1 27.67 -3.03 -50.91
N LYS A 2 26.72 -2.97 -49.96
CA LYS A 2 25.28 -2.86 -50.22
C LYS A 2 24.82 -1.46 -49.81
N LYS A 3 24.24 -0.71 -50.75
CA LYS A 3 23.67 0.64 -50.52
C LYS A 3 22.26 0.51 -49.95
N ILE A 4 22.00 1.13 -48.80
CA ILE A 4 20.66 1.30 -48.23
C ILE A 4 20.18 2.70 -48.60
N LYS A 5 18.99 2.81 -49.21
CA LYS A 5 18.30 4.07 -49.53
C LYS A 5 17.45 4.49 -48.33
N PHE A 6 17.60 5.73 -47.89
CA PHE A 6 16.68 6.40 -46.97
C PHE A 6 15.44 6.89 -47.75
N ILE A 7 14.25 6.62 -47.23
CA ILE A 7 12.98 7.20 -47.70
C ILE A 7 12.51 8.14 -46.58
N SER A 8 12.47 9.44 -46.89
CA SER A 8 11.85 10.47 -46.05
C SER A 8 10.34 10.47 -46.28
N ILE A 9 9.56 10.29 -45.22
CA ILE A 9 8.11 10.49 -45.23
C ILE A 9 7.84 11.91 -44.73
N VAL A 10 7.29 12.74 -45.61
CA VAL A 10 6.72 14.06 -45.32
C VAL A 10 5.27 13.84 -44.91
N VAL A 11 4.88 14.28 -43.70
CA VAL A 11 3.49 14.27 -43.24
C VAL A 11 2.91 15.69 -43.43
N PRO A 12 1.81 15.90 -44.17
CA PRO A 12 1.20 17.20 -44.31
C PRO A 12 0.31 17.52 -43.09
N LEU A 13 0.59 18.68 -42.52
CA LEU A 13 -0.21 19.38 -41.51
C LEU A 13 -1.54 19.82 -42.15
N THR A 14 -2.68 19.28 -41.69
CA THR A 14 -4.00 19.74 -42.17
C THR A 14 -4.95 20.03 -41.01
N LEU A 15 -5.15 21.34 -40.83
CA LEU A 15 -6.36 22.10 -40.52
C LEU A 15 -7.37 21.60 -39.45
N LEU A 16 -7.41 22.42 -38.40
CA LEU A 16 -8.48 22.69 -37.44
C LEU A 16 -9.82 23.05 -38.14
N MET A 17 -10.91 22.35 -37.80
CA MET A 17 -12.27 22.91 -37.89
C MET A 17 -13.15 22.41 -36.74
N ILE A 18 -13.90 23.37 -36.21
CA ILE A 18 -14.78 23.36 -35.05
C ILE A 18 -16.15 22.81 -35.48
N PHE A 19 -16.75 21.95 -34.67
CA PHE A 19 -18.22 21.82 -34.58
C PHE A 19 -18.62 21.59 -33.12
N PHE A 20 -19.26 22.61 -32.54
CA PHE A 20 -20.17 22.46 -31.41
C PHE A 20 -21.52 21.98 -31.95
N GLN A 21 -22.10 20.94 -31.34
CA GLN A 21 -23.51 20.63 -31.52
C GLN A 21 -24.20 20.45 -30.16
N ASN A 22 -25.24 21.26 -30.03
CA ASN A 22 -26.20 21.39 -28.94
C ASN A 22 -26.82 20.06 -28.49
N CYS A 23 -26.87 19.86 -27.17
CA CYS A 23 -28.02 19.26 -26.51
C CYS A 23 -28.46 20.20 -25.39
N GLY A 24 -29.60 20.87 -25.63
CA GLY A 24 -30.28 21.71 -24.66
C GLY A 24 -31.05 20.87 -23.63
N GLY A 25 -31.02 21.32 -22.40
CA GLY A 25 -31.86 20.84 -21.30
C GLY A 25 -32.00 21.97 -20.30
N ASP A 26 -33.06 22.76 -20.44
CA ASP A 26 -33.43 23.84 -19.54
C ASP A 26 -33.78 23.28 -18.16
N MET A 27 -33.13 23.79 -17.10
CA MET A 27 -33.65 23.74 -15.74
C MET A 27 -33.79 25.17 -15.22
N GLN A 28 -35.05 25.60 -15.13
CA GLN A 28 -35.46 26.83 -14.47
C GLN A 28 -35.23 26.71 -12.95
N PHE A 29 -34.45 27.62 -12.37
CA PHE A 29 -34.47 27.88 -10.94
C PHE A 29 -35.32 29.12 -10.68
N SER A 30 -36.40 28.95 -9.91
CA SER A 30 -37.24 30.05 -9.45
C SER A 30 -36.55 30.78 -8.29
N SER A 31 -36.59 32.10 -8.38
CA SER A 31 -36.17 33.02 -7.33
C SER A 31 -37.19 33.05 -6.19
N GLY A 32 -36.82 32.48 -5.04
CA GLY A 32 -37.52 32.65 -3.77
C GLY A 32 -36.75 33.61 -2.88
N VAL A 33 -37.28 34.82 -2.73
CA VAL A 33 -36.86 35.87 -1.81
C VAL A 33 -37.30 35.51 -0.39
N LEU A 34 -36.37 35.47 0.57
CA LEU A 34 -36.65 35.83 1.98
C LEU A 34 -35.44 36.57 2.56
N ASN A 35 -35.60 37.88 2.71
CA ASN A 35 -34.90 38.68 3.70
C ASN A 35 -35.52 38.38 5.07
N ASP A 36 -34.70 38.05 6.06
CA ASP A 36 -34.84 38.74 7.34
C ASP A 36 -33.49 38.86 8.06
N SER A 37 -33.31 40.04 8.63
CA SER A 37 -32.09 40.51 9.27
C SER A 37 -32.24 40.45 10.79
N GLN A 38 -31.20 40.03 11.51
CA GLN A 38 -30.46 40.88 12.47
C GLN A 38 -29.61 40.06 13.46
N ASN A 39 -28.36 40.49 13.57
CA ASN A 39 -27.49 40.51 14.75
C ASN A 39 -27.21 39.19 15.50
N GLY A 40 -26.05 38.60 15.17
CA GLY A 40 -25.37 37.62 15.99
C GLY A 40 -23.94 37.40 15.50
N ASN A 41 -23.02 38.18 16.05
CA ASN A 41 -21.59 38.10 15.82
C ASN A 41 -21.04 36.73 16.24
N VAL A 42 -20.77 35.81 15.29
CA VAL A 42 -19.83 34.70 15.48
C VAL A 42 -19.14 34.39 14.16
N GLY A 43 -17.93 34.93 13.96
CA GLY A 43 -16.97 34.30 13.08
C GLY A 43 -16.59 32.95 13.68
N THR A 44 -17.17 31.86 13.20
CA THR A 44 -16.73 30.51 13.55
C THR A 44 -15.48 30.16 12.74
N GLN A 45 -14.38 30.75 13.18
CA GLN A 45 -13.09 30.09 13.09
C GLN A 45 -13.02 28.98 14.17
N ILE A 46 -12.62 27.76 13.73
CA ILE A 46 -11.93 26.68 14.50
C ILE A 46 -12.88 25.75 15.32
N PRO A 47 -12.61 24.42 15.51
CA PRO A 47 -11.37 23.66 15.27
C PRO A 47 -11.45 22.44 14.33
N ASN A 48 -10.33 22.22 13.62
CA ASN A 48 -9.93 20.91 13.09
C ASN A 48 -9.16 20.08 14.15
N ASP A 49 -9.32 20.44 15.43
CA ASP A 49 -8.72 19.82 16.61
C ASP A 49 -9.83 19.43 17.59
N ASN A 50 -10.37 18.21 17.47
CA ASN A 50 -11.13 17.54 18.53
C ASN A 50 -11.26 16.02 18.28
N ILE A 51 -10.17 15.39 17.88
CA ILE A 51 -9.86 14.09 18.50
C ILE A 51 -8.86 14.43 19.60
N PRO A 52 -9.21 14.27 20.88
CA PRO A 52 -8.27 14.40 21.97
C PRO A 52 -7.00 13.62 21.64
N GLU A 53 -5.89 14.32 21.81
CA GLU A 53 -4.55 13.82 21.65
C GLU A 53 -4.38 12.50 22.42
N ILE A 54 -4.04 11.43 21.71
CA ILE A 54 -3.11 10.47 22.27
C ILE A 54 -1.84 10.64 21.46
N GLN A 55 -1.03 11.63 21.84
CA GLN A 55 0.39 11.34 21.91
C GLN A 55 0.43 10.19 22.91
N ASN A 56 0.64 8.97 22.43
CA ASN A 56 1.25 8.03 23.35
C ASN A 56 2.60 8.70 23.64
N PRO A 57 2.85 9.17 24.88
CA PRO A 57 4.20 9.49 25.25
C PRO A 57 5.05 8.27 24.86
N PRO A 58 6.35 8.44 24.58
CA PRO A 58 7.24 7.31 24.67
C PRO A 58 6.87 6.56 25.96
N ASP A 59 6.60 5.27 25.89
CA ASP A 59 6.41 4.47 27.09
C ASP A 59 7.61 4.73 28.01
N GLY A 60 7.51 4.46 29.31
CA GLY A 60 8.62 4.74 30.25
C GLY A 60 9.99 4.12 29.87
N ASP A 61 10.05 3.31 28.80
CA ASP A 61 11.23 2.76 28.15
C ASP A 61 11.79 3.57 26.94
N GLY A 62 11.17 4.70 26.58
CA GLY A 62 11.56 5.53 25.43
C GLY A 62 11.02 5.04 24.08
N SER A 63 10.02 4.16 24.01
CA SER A 63 9.50 3.63 22.75
C SER A 63 8.10 4.15 22.38
N ARG A 64 7.85 4.37 21.09
CA ARG A 64 6.50 4.48 20.53
C ARG A 64 6.15 3.15 19.89
N ASP A 65 5.22 2.45 20.50
CA ASP A 65 4.69 1.22 19.96
C ASP A 65 3.38 1.49 19.22
N PHE A 66 3.39 1.35 17.89
CA PHE A 66 2.15 1.40 17.12
C PHE A 66 1.27 0.16 17.35
N ASN A 67 1.78 -0.81 18.13
CA ASN A 67 1.10 -2.05 18.50
C ASN A 67 0.03 -1.88 19.58
N ARG A 68 0.08 -0.83 20.41
CA ARG A 68 -0.60 -0.86 21.71
C ARG A 68 -2.14 -0.76 21.68
N ASP A 69 -2.74 -0.28 20.59
CA ASP A 69 -4.21 -0.18 20.48
C ASP A 69 -4.82 -0.85 19.22
N VAL A 70 -4.02 -1.26 18.21
CA VAL A 70 -4.52 -1.90 16.96
C VAL A 70 -3.50 -2.77 16.19
N GLY A 71 -2.24 -2.88 16.61
CA GLY A 71 -1.11 -2.90 15.66
C GLY A 71 -0.54 -4.24 15.21
N LEU A 72 -1.38 -5.01 14.52
CA LEU A 72 -0.91 -5.69 13.31
C LEU A 72 -1.51 -4.91 12.12
N PHE A 73 -0.76 -4.83 11.04
CA PHE A 73 -1.24 -4.28 9.78
C PHE A 73 -1.22 -5.38 8.73
N ALA A 74 -2.16 -5.36 7.78
CA ALA A 74 -2.16 -6.32 6.68
C ALA A 74 -2.08 -5.60 5.34
N MET A 75 -1.19 -6.11 4.48
CA MET A 75 -1.10 -5.75 3.08
C MET A 75 -1.52 -6.95 2.26
N ILE A 76 -2.30 -6.72 1.22
CA ILE A 76 -2.73 -7.74 0.28
C ILE A 76 -2.36 -7.32 -1.13
N PHE A 77 -1.93 -8.28 -1.93
CA PHE A 77 -1.40 -8.04 -3.25
C PHE A 77 -1.99 -9.01 -4.27
N GLU A 78 -2.23 -8.47 -5.46
CA GLU A 78 -2.23 -9.19 -6.73
C GLU A 78 -0.81 -9.22 -7.29
N ASP A 79 -0.40 -10.34 -7.88
CA ASP A 79 0.94 -10.53 -8.45
C ASP A 79 0.99 -10.53 -9.98
N ARG A 80 -0.16 -10.34 -10.66
CA ARG A 80 -0.30 -10.31 -12.12
C ARG A 80 -0.93 -8.99 -12.64
N LEU A 81 -0.70 -8.63 -13.91
CA LEU A 81 -1.20 -7.38 -14.56
C LEU A 81 -2.30 -7.54 -15.64
N ALA A 82 -2.63 -8.75 -16.06
CA ALA A 82 -3.41 -9.01 -17.26
C ALA A 82 -4.96 -8.98 -17.07
N ASP A 83 -5.70 -8.86 -18.17
CA ASP A 83 -7.16 -8.82 -18.18
C ASP A 83 -7.84 -10.13 -17.74
N ASP A 84 -7.06 -11.18 -17.45
CA ASP A 84 -7.49 -12.48 -16.95
C ASP A 84 -7.16 -12.72 -15.47
N ILE A 85 -6.83 -11.66 -14.73
CA ILE A 85 -6.75 -11.70 -13.26
C ILE A 85 -8.15 -11.94 -12.68
N ASP A 86 -8.25 -12.79 -11.67
CA ASP A 86 -9.48 -13.08 -10.93
C ASP A 86 -9.83 -11.97 -9.92
N TRP A 87 -8.86 -11.15 -9.52
CA TRP A 87 -9.00 -9.97 -8.67
C TRP A 87 -9.49 -10.31 -7.27
N ASP A 88 -8.98 -11.40 -6.72
CA ASP A 88 -9.33 -11.91 -5.41
C ASP A 88 -8.48 -11.31 -4.26
N HIS A 89 -7.41 -10.59 -4.62
CA HIS A 89 -6.39 -9.97 -3.78
C HIS A 89 -5.81 -10.95 -2.75
N ASN A 90 -5.60 -12.20 -3.18
CA ASN A 90 -5.00 -13.24 -2.37
C ASN A 90 -3.76 -13.87 -3.01
N ASP A 91 -3.06 -13.23 -3.95
CA ASP A 91 -1.79 -13.81 -4.42
C ASP A 91 -0.71 -13.76 -3.32
N MET A 92 -0.67 -12.66 -2.57
CA MET A 92 0.19 -12.51 -1.41
C MET A 92 -0.45 -11.65 -0.33
N ALA A 93 -0.41 -12.13 0.91
CA ALA A 93 -0.69 -11.30 2.06
C ALA A 93 0.55 -11.18 2.96
N VAL A 94 0.67 -10.04 3.60
CA VAL A 94 1.74 -9.76 4.56
C VAL A 94 1.13 -9.12 5.77
N LYS A 95 1.29 -9.74 6.94
CA LYS A 95 1.07 -9.05 8.20
C LYS A 95 2.38 -8.44 8.68
N PHE A 96 2.33 -7.28 9.29
CA PHE A 96 3.50 -6.72 9.93
C PHE A 96 3.17 -5.85 11.13
N SER A 97 4.15 -5.67 12.00
CA SER A 97 4.12 -4.71 13.11
C SER A 97 5.33 -3.80 13.02
N VAL A 98 5.23 -2.63 13.65
CA VAL A 98 6.30 -1.63 13.70
C VAL A 98 6.40 -1.06 15.11
N LYS A 99 7.63 -1.05 15.65
CA LYS A 99 7.98 -0.38 16.90
C LYS A 99 9.13 0.59 16.67
N GLU A 100 8.97 1.82 17.14
CA GLU A 100 10.00 2.86 17.07
C GLU A 100 10.58 3.14 18.45
N PHE A 101 11.90 3.31 18.53
CA PHE A 101 12.62 3.58 19.78
C PHE A 101 13.32 4.94 19.71
N TYR A 102 13.17 5.73 20.78
CA TYR A 102 13.67 7.08 20.90
C TYR A 102 14.64 7.21 22.09
N ASN A 103 15.64 8.08 21.95
CA ASN A 103 16.52 8.41 23.08
C ASN A 103 15.86 9.38 24.07
N SER A 104 16.57 9.70 25.15
CA SER A 104 16.17 10.69 26.16
C SER A 104 15.99 12.12 25.61
N SER A 105 16.48 12.40 24.41
CA SER A 105 16.28 13.67 23.69
C SER A 105 15.11 13.60 22.69
N ASN A 106 14.27 12.56 22.76
CA ASN A 106 13.14 12.33 21.85
C ASN A 106 13.56 12.26 20.37
N GLN A 107 14.67 11.61 20.08
CA GLN A 107 15.19 11.39 18.72
C GLN A 107 15.17 9.91 18.38
N LEU A 108 14.68 9.56 17.18
CA LEU A 108 14.56 8.17 16.73
C LEU A 108 15.93 7.52 16.60
N GLN A 109 16.14 6.41 17.29
CA GLN A 109 17.39 5.63 17.26
C GLN A 109 17.25 4.29 16.53
N LYS A 110 16.07 3.68 16.60
CA LYS A 110 15.84 2.35 16.06
C LYS A 110 14.39 2.17 15.61
N ILE A 111 14.20 1.41 14.54
CA ILE A 111 12.89 0.90 14.13
C ILE A 111 13.00 -0.63 14.09
N GLU A 112 12.06 -1.32 14.72
CA GLU A 112 11.91 -2.77 14.60
C GLU A 112 10.59 -3.10 13.92
N MET A 113 10.64 -3.99 12.94
CA MET A 113 9.47 -4.48 12.24
C MET A 113 9.47 -5.99 12.26
N ILE A 114 8.31 -6.59 12.52
CA ILE A 114 8.13 -8.04 12.41
C ILE A 114 7.19 -8.30 11.24
N VAL A 115 7.62 -9.15 10.32
CA VAL A 115 6.95 -9.40 9.04
C VAL A 115 6.57 -10.87 8.94
N TYR A 116 5.30 -11.11 8.67
CA TYR A 116 4.66 -12.41 8.56
C TYR A 116 4.14 -12.59 7.12
N PRO A 117 4.97 -13.12 6.21
CA PRO A 117 4.51 -13.50 4.88
C PRO A 117 3.48 -14.63 4.97
N ARG A 118 2.36 -14.41 4.29
CA ARG A 118 1.33 -15.42 4.05
C ARG A 118 1.02 -15.47 2.56
N PRO A 119 1.73 -16.31 1.79
CA PRO A 119 1.32 -16.59 0.44
C PRO A 119 -0.02 -17.34 0.49
N PHE A 120 -1.02 -16.72 -0.10
CA PHE A 120 -2.21 -17.40 -0.55
C PHE A 120 -1.90 -17.83 -2.00
N GLU A 121 -2.83 -18.44 -2.73
CA GLU A 121 -2.48 -19.31 -3.86
C GLU A 121 -1.98 -18.57 -5.11
N GLY A 122 -0.72 -18.14 -5.10
CA GLY A 122 -0.07 -17.52 -6.25
C GLY A 122 0.71 -18.52 -7.10
N THR A 123 0.52 -18.46 -8.42
CA THR A 123 1.34 -19.23 -9.38
C THR A 123 2.76 -18.69 -9.51
N PHE A 124 3.00 -17.45 -9.06
CA PHE A 124 4.30 -16.81 -9.15
C PHE A 124 5.05 -16.82 -7.83
N SER A 125 6.37 -16.76 -7.95
CA SER A 125 7.26 -16.58 -6.81
C SER A 125 7.23 -15.13 -6.38
N ASN A 126 6.80 -14.89 -5.14
CA ASN A 126 6.69 -13.56 -4.56
C ASN A 126 7.83 -13.25 -3.57
N GLY A 127 8.30 -12.00 -3.62
CA GLY A 127 9.21 -11.41 -2.63
C GLY A 127 8.62 -10.12 -2.08
N LEU A 128 8.99 -9.75 -0.85
CA LEU A 128 8.66 -8.44 -0.31
C LEU A 128 9.93 -7.65 -0.07
N ARG A 129 9.85 -6.37 -0.41
CA ARG A 129 10.93 -5.41 -0.21
C ARG A 129 10.42 -4.17 0.52
N LEU A 130 11.34 -3.47 1.15
CA LEU A 130 11.13 -2.17 1.78
C LEU A 130 12.12 -1.18 1.15
N SER A 131 11.65 0.02 0.82
CA SER A 131 12.48 1.13 0.33
C SER A 131 12.66 2.18 1.44
N PRO A 132 13.81 2.21 2.15
CA PRO A 132 14.01 3.12 3.29
C PRO A 132 14.28 4.57 2.87
N ASP A 133 14.80 4.80 1.67
CA ASP A 133 15.00 6.13 1.09
C ASP A 133 13.74 6.68 0.39
N GLY A 134 12.70 5.86 0.27
CA GLY A 134 11.46 6.19 -0.39
C GLY A 134 11.50 6.08 -1.92
N LEU A 135 12.60 5.56 -2.50
CA LEU A 135 12.75 5.27 -3.92
C LEU A 135 12.85 3.76 -4.16
N ILE A 136 12.02 3.21 -5.05
CA ILE A 136 12.18 1.82 -5.47
C ILE A 136 13.37 1.75 -6.42
N ASN A 137 14.44 1.11 -5.95
CA ASN A 137 15.66 0.91 -6.71
C ASN A 137 15.51 -0.31 -7.64
N ASN A 138 16.28 -0.39 -8.73
CA ASN A 138 16.23 -1.53 -9.65
C ASN A 138 14.83 -1.86 -10.22
N ILE A 139 14.07 -0.84 -10.65
CA ILE A 139 12.87 -1.08 -11.44
C ILE A 139 13.30 -1.82 -12.72
N GLY A 140 12.83 -3.07 -12.90
CA GLY A 140 13.24 -3.98 -13.97
C GLY A 140 13.20 -3.33 -15.36
N SER A 141 13.91 -3.89 -16.35
CA SER A 141 13.88 -3.36 -17.72
C SER A 141 12.56 -3.74 -18.41
N GLY A 142 11.56 -2.85 -18.36
CA GLY A 142 10.25 -3.05 -18.99
C GLY A 142 9.42 -1.76 -19.08
N SER A 143 8.27 -1.81 -19.76
CA SER A 143 7.29 -0.71 -19.87
C SER A 143 6.82 -0.17 -18.52
N ASP A 144 7.00 -0.96 -17.46
CA ASP A 144 6.53 -0.68 -16.11
C ASP A 144 7.48 0.23 -15.31
N ARG A 145 8.67 0.58 -15.86
CA ARG A 145 9.61 1.54 -15.24
C ARG A 145 8.99 2.88 -14.91
N ASN A 146 8.09 3.36 -15.77
CA ASN A 146 7.44 4.66 -15.62
C ASN A 146 6.32 4.64 -14.57
N LEU A 147 5.99 3.48 -14.00
CA LEU A 147 4.83 3.33 -13.12
C LEU A 147 5.16 3.51 -11.63
N LEU A 148 6.44 3.40 -11.23
CA LEU A 148 6.88 3.43 -9.82
C LEU A 148 7.81 4.59 -9.45
N VAL A 149 7.93 5.57 -10.35
CA VAL A 149 8.86 6.72 -10.25
C VAL A 149 8.55 7.67 -9.08
N LYS A 150 7.40 7.51 -8.40
CA LYS A 150 7.07 8.35 -7.26
C LYS A 150 8.06 8.09 -6.12
N GLN A 151 8.86 9.09 -5.76
CA GLN A 151 9.62 9.08 -4.53
C GLN A 151 8.71 9.49 -3.36
N THR A 152 8.72 8.71 -2.28
CA THR A 152 8.07 9.09 -1.02
C THR A 152 9.08 9.73 -0.08
N LYS A 153 8.60 10.24 1.06
CA LYS A 153 9.51 10.66 2.13
C LYS A 153 10.31 9.45 2.60
N PRO A 154 11.61 9.61 2.91
CA PRO A 154 12.39 8.51 3.45
C PRO A 154 11.84 8.07 4.80
N LEU A 155 12.04 6.80 5.13
CA LEU A 155 11.67 6.22 6.42
C LEU A 155 12.34 6.98 7.58
N PHE A 156 13.58 7.42 7.38
CA PHE A 156 14.37 8.23 8.31
C PHE A 156 15.39 9.11 7.57
N ASN A 157 15.86 10.18 8.21
CA ASN A 157 16.91 11.07 7.72
C ASN A 157 18.31 10.61 8.16
N GLY A 158 19.34 10.98 7.39
CA GLY A 158 20.73 10.60 7.66
C GLY A 158 21.07 9.16 7.24
N PRO A 159 22.29 8.68 7.58
CA PRO A 159 22.71 7.31 7.35
C PRO A 159 22.06 6.34 8.35
N GLY A 160 22.02 5.07 8.00
CA GLY A 160 21.54 4.00 8.87
C GLY A 160 21.78 2.63 8.26
N SER A 161 21.81 1.61 9.10
CA SER A 161 21.95 0.21 8.69
C SER A 161 20.65 -0.54 8.90
N ILE A 162 20.27 -1.36 7.93
CA ILE A 162 19.09 -2.21 8.03
C ILE A 162 19.54 -3.67 8.05
N VAL A 163 19.10 -4.42 9.06
CA VAL A 163 19.37 -5.84 9.19
C VAL A 163 18.05 -6.60 9.11
N VAL A 164 17.95 -7.51 8.15
CA VAL A 164 16.84 -8.47 8.07
C VAL A 164 17.31 -9.76 8.70
N THR A 165 16.57 -10.29 9.67
CA THR A 165 16.87 -11.53 10.39
C THR A 165 15.67 -12.46 10.31
N LYS A 166 15.90 -13.74 9.99
CA LYS A 166 14.88 -14.78 10.16
C LYS A 166 14.74 -15.11 11.64
N ILE A 167 13.55 -14.96 12.20
CA ILE A 167 13.29 -15.23 13.63
C ILE A 167 12.43 -16.46 13.90
N LYS A 168 11.70 -16.96 12.88
CA LYS A 168 10.95 -18.23 12.97
C LYS A 168 10.98 -18.93 11.62
N ASP A 169 11.08 -20.26 11.67
CA ASP A 169 10.99 -21.15 10.53
C ASP A 169 10.17 -22.37 10.95
N THR A 170 8.95 -22.51 10.42
CA THR A 170 8.08 -23.65 10.74
C THR A 170 8.29 -24.82 9.77
N ASN A 171 9.15 -24.68 8.75
CA ASN A 171 9.47 -25.74 7.81
C ASN A 171 10.95 -25.70 7.39
N PRO A 172 11.84 -26.43 8.11
CA PRO A 172 13.28 -26.38 7.88
C PRO A 172 13.72 -26.91 6.51
N ASN A 173 12.81 -27.50 5.72
CA ASN A 173 13.08 -28.06 4.40
C ASN A 173 12.80 -27.08 3.25
N LYS A 174 12.46 -25.82 3.53
CA LYS A 174 12.36 -24.76 2.51
C LYS A 174 13.35 -23.63 2.78
N ASP A 175 13.92 -23.09 1.71
CA ASP A 175 14.89 -22.00 1.75
C ASP A 175 14.21 -20.67 2.16
N CYS A 176 14.02 -20.45 3.46
CA CYS A 176 13.78 -19.10 3.96
C CYS A 176 15.02 -18.24 3.69
N TYR A 177 14.81 -16.97 3.33
CA TYR A 177 15.89 -16.04 3.05
C TYR A 177 16.84 -15.91 4.25
N ALA A 178 18.12 -16.20 4.05
CA ALA A 178 19.14 -15.97 5.05
C ALA A 178 19.32 -14.45 5.18
N GLY A 179 19.10 -13.94 6.39
CA GLY A 179 19.14 -12.52 6.70
C GLY A 179 20.35 -11.78 6.11
N LYS A 180 20.17 -10.49 5.80
CA LYS A 180 21.18 -9.66 5.15
C LYS A 180 21.17 -8.24 5.73
N THR A 181 22.33 -7.59 5.69
CA THR A 181 22.50 -6.17 5.99
C THR A 181 22.42 -5.34 4.70
N PHE A 182 21.73 -4.22 4.79
CA PHE A 182 21.49 -3.28 3.71
C PHE A 182 21.80 -1.86 4.19
N ASP A 183 22.18 -1.00 3.26
CA ASP A 183 22.24 0.43 3.49
C ASP A 183 20.89 1.08 3.20
N LYS A 184 20.68 2.31 3.70
CA LYS A 184 19.45 3.08 3.46
C LYS A 184 19.10 3.25 1.97
N ALA A 185 20.12 3.34 1.11
CA ALA A 185 19.96 3.56 -0.32
C ALA A 185 19.59 2.28 -1.08
N ASP A 186 19.59 1.11 -0.43
CA ASP A 186 19.19 -0.15 -1.04
C ASP A 186 17.71 -0.41 -0.83
N ASP A 187 17.12 -1.15 -1.76
CA ASP A 187 15.88 -1.87 -1.46
C ASP A 187 16.19 -3.06 -0.55
N VAL A 188 15.62 -3.03 0.64
CA VAL A 188 15.78 -4.07 1.66
C VAL A 188 14.95 -5.27 1.26
N ILE A 189 15.61 -6.39 0.94
CA ILE A 189 14.95 -7.65 0.63
C ILE A 189 14.58 -8.35 1.94
N ILE A 190 13.28 -8.50 2.20
CA ILE A 190 12.78 -9.11 3.44
C ILE A 190 12.65 -10.62 3.24
N PHE A 191 12.02 -11.01 2.15
CA PHE A 191 11.96 -12.41 1.71
C PHE A 191 11.91 -12.50 0.19
N THR A 192 12.24 -13.67 -0.31
CA THR A 192 12.11 -14.04 -1.72
C THR A 192 11.47 -15.41 -1.84
N ASN A 193 11.03 -15.75 -3.05
CA ASN A 193 10.62 -17.10 -3.43
C ASN A 193 9.54 -17.72 -2.54
N GLN A 194 8.62 -16.88 -2.04
CA GLN A 194 7.40 -17.35 -1.41
C GLN A 194 6.42 -17.74 -2.51
N GLN A 195 6.25 -19.04 -2.66
CA GLN A 195 5.25 -19.66 -3.52
C GLN A 195 4.63 -20.82 -2.76
N VAL A 196 3.32 -20.96 -2.85
CA VAL A 196 2.65 -22.21 -2.47
C VAL A 196 2.22 -22.92 -3.74
N ALA A 197 2.67 -24.17 -3.91
CA ALA A 197 2.17 -25.02 -4.97
C ALA A 197 0.66 -25.19 -4.80
N ALA A 198 -0.07 -25.09 -5.91
CA ALA A 198 -1.53 -25.09 -5.99
C ALA A 198 -2.21 -26.19 -5.14
N TYR A 199 -3.42 -25.86 -4.71
CA TYR A 199 -4.41 -26.60 -3.92
C TYR A 199 -4.37 -28.15 -3.96
N PRO A 200 -4.85 -28.86 -2.89
CA PRO A 200 -5.52 -28.36 -1.69
C PRO A 200 -4.58 -28.15 -0.50
N ILE A 201 -4.41 -26.89 -0.13
CA ILE A 201 -3.76 -26.50 1.12
C ILE A 201 -4.80 -26.70 2.22
N SER A 202 -4.76 -27.84 2.90
CA SER A 202 -5.49 -28.03 4.16
C SER A 202 -5.14 -26.89 5.13
N SER A 203 -6.09 -26.50 5.99
CA SER A 203 -5.96 -25.39 6.96
C SER A 203 -4.62 -25.34 7.72
N ASN A 204 -3.96 -26.48 7.87
CA ASN A 204 -2.71 -26.64 8.64
C ASN A 204 -1.43 -26.32 7.82
N THR A 205 -1.52 -26.07 6.51
CA THR A 205 -0.36 -25.75 5.65
C THR A 205 -0.26 -24.27 5.26
N ARG A 206 -1.18 -23.45 5.80
CA ARG A 206 -1.25 -21.98 5.67
C ARG A 206 -0.40 -21.23 6.69
N ASP A 207 0.35 -21.96 7.51
CA ASP A 207 1.12 -21.40 8.61
C ASP A 207 2.30 -20.58 8.09
N ASN A 208 2.58 -19.43 8.72
CA ASN A 208 3.64 -18.49 8.32
C ASN A 208 4.99 -19.22 8.32
N ARG A 209 5.45 -19.63 7.13
CA ARG A 209 6.59 -20.56 6.99
C ARG A 209 7.89 -19.95 7.48
N CYS A 210 8.04 -18.65 7.29
CA CYS A 210 9.17 -17.87 7.76
C CYS A 210 8.64 -16.57 8.38
N VAL A 211 9.14 -16.16 9.54
CA VAL A 211 8.89 -14.83 10.12
C VAL A 211 10.20 -14.07 10.15
N TYR A 212 10.16 -12.81 9.73
CA TYR A 212 11.33 -11.96 9.60
C TYR A 212 11.24 -10.78 10.55
N GLN A 213 12.36 -10.42 11.15
CA GLN A 213 12.56 -9.16 11.85
C GLN A 213 13.41 -8.25 10.99
N VAL A 214 12.95 -7.02 10.75
CA VAL A 214 13.74 -5.96 10.12
C VAL A 214 14.10 -4.96 11.20
N THR A 215 15.40 -4.78 11.44
CA THR A 215 15.93 -3.82 12.41
C THR A 215 16.65 -2.71 11.67
N VAL A 216 16.18 -1.48 11.82
CA VAL A 216 16.78 -0.28 11.27
C VAL A 216 17.50 0.46 12.39
N ASN A 217 18.81 0.61 12.29
CA ASN A 217 19.61 1.41 13.22
C ASN A 217 19.91 2.77 12.60
N ILE A 218 19.52 3.83 13.29
CA ILE A 218 19.67 5.20 12.81
C ILE A 218 21.05 5.72 13.21
N GLY A 219 21.87 6.09 12.21
CA GLY A 219 23.22 6.60 12.46
C GLY A 219 23.23 8.02 13.02
N GLU A 220 22.23 8.84 12.68
CA GLU A 220 22.12 10.24 13.11
C GLU A 220 20.73 10.53 13.72
N PRO A 221 20.47 10.15 14.99
CA PRO A 221 19.17 10.37 15.63
C PRO A 221 18.73 11.84 15.65
N SER A 222 19.68 12.77 15.76
CA SER A 222 19.43 14.22 15.82
C SER A 222 18.61 14.76 14.63
N GLN A 223 18.67 14.10 13.48
CA GLN A 223 17.92 14.45 12.26
C GLN A 223 16.50 13.88 12.21
N ASN A 224 16.13 13.09 13.22
CA ASN A 224 14.85 12.38 13.32
C ASN A 224 14.14 12.68 14.64
N PRO A 225 13.90 13.96 15.00
CA PRO A 225 13.17 14.29 16.21
C PRO A 225 11.73 13.80 16.13
N ILE A 226 11.17 13.40 17.26
CA ILE A 226 9.80 12.89 17.38
C ILE A 226 8.75 13.85 16.81
N SER A 227 9.02 15.16 16.89
CA SER A 227 8.16 16.23 16.37
C SER A 227 8.12 16.28 14.84
N SER A 228 9.13 15.73 14.16
CA SER A 228 9.16 15.62 12.69
C SER A 228 8.46 14.36 12.17
N ARG A 229 8.04 13.46 13.07
CA ARG A 229 7.38 12.20 12.73
C ARG A 229 5.88 12.31 13.03
N PRO A 230 5.01 12.36 12.01
CA PRO A 230 3.56 12.41 12.21
C PRO A 230 3.04 11.08 12.83
N LYS A 231 1.72 10.99 13.04
CA LYS A 231 1.04 9.70 13.31
C LYS A 231 1.45 8.67 12.26
N PHE A 232 1.35 7.37 12.60
CA PHE A 232 1.72 6.27 11.69
C PHE A 232 1.16 6.50 10.29
N ASP A 233 2.05 6.54 9.31
CA ASP A 233 1.74 6.72 7.90
C ASP A 233 2.39 5.57 7.13
N ILE A 234 1.56 4.68 6.57
CA ILE A 234 2.04 3.52 5.81
C ILE A 234 2.91 3.93 4.62
N SER A 235 2.71 5.13 4.07
CA SER A 235 3.54 5.63 2.96
C SER A 235 4.99 5.93 3.33
N GLN A 236 5.27 6.05 4.63
CA GLN A 236 6.61 6.15 5.16
C GLN A 236 7.30 4.77 5.27
N TYR A 237 6.52 3.70 5.42
CA TYR A 237 6.98 2.32 5.44
C TYR A 237 6.73 1.68 4.08
N ARG A 238 7.42 2.18 3.05
CA ARG A 238 7.17 1.82 1.65
C ARG A 238 7.56 0.36 1.36
N PHE A 239 6.66 -0.54 1.71
CA PHE A 239 6.68 -1.93 1.30
C PHE A 239 6.15 -2.08 -0.12
N PHE A 240 6.73 -2.99 -0.88
CA PHE A 240 6.27 -3.34 -2.21
C PHE A 240 6.57 -4.81 -2.50
N LEU A 241 5.69 -5.44 -3.26
CA LEU A 241 5.87 -6.82 -3.72
C LEU A 241 6.82 -6.83 -4.91
N HIS A 242 7.69 -7.83 -4.98
CA HIS A 242 8.45 -8.21 -6.16
C HIS A 242 7.93 -9.56 -6.66
N ALA A 243 7.16 -9.56 -7.74
CA ALA A 243 6.73 -10.78 -8.43
C ALA A 243 7.90 -11.25 -9.31
N SER A 244 8.72 -12.17 -8.78
CA SER A 244 10.04 -12.53 -9.32
C SER A 244 10.00 -13.01 -10.76
N ASN A 245 8.99 -13.80 -11.12
CA ASN A 245 8.89 -14.46 -12.42
C ASN A 245 8.60 -13.48 -13.56
N GLU A 246 7.95 -12.36 -13.26
CA GLU A 246 7.71 -11.28 -14.22
C GLU A 246 8.69 -10.11 -14.05
N ASN A 247 9.57 -10.19 -13.04
CA ASN A 247 10.44 -9.10 -12.60
C ASN A 247 9.68 -7.78 -12.38
N ARG A 248 8.49 -7.88 -11.79
CA ARG A 248 7.58 -6.75 -11.58
C ARG A 248 7.54 -6.33 -10.12
N MET A 249 7.32 -5.04 -9.92
CA MET A 249 7.21 -4.45 -8.59
C MET A 249 5.78 -3.92 -8.43
N VAL A 250 5.11 -4.30 -7.34
CA VAL A 250 3.74 -3.89 -7.03
C VAL A 250 3.75 -3.06 -5.75
N ASP A 251 3.36 -1.79 -5.89
CA ASP A 251 3.25 -0.85 -4.77
C ASP A 251 1.82 -0.83 -4.23
N LEU A 252 1.66 -0.30 -3.02
CA LEU A 252 0.35 -0.09 -2.41
C LEU A 252 -0.31 1.15 -3.02
N ILE A 253 -1.64 1.12 -3.17
CA ILE A 253 -2.39 2.29 -3.69
C ILE A 253 -2.29 3.52 -2.81
N ASP A 254 -2.06 3.34 -1.51
CA ASP A 254 -1.84 4.39 -0.51
C ASP A 254 -0.48 5.08 -0.66
N VAL A 255 0.48 4.41 -1.28
CA VAL A 255 1.81 4.93 -1.57
C VAL A 255 1.83 5.54 -2.97
N ASN A 256 1.39 4.77 -3.96
CA ASN A 256 1.41 5.13 -5.36
C ASN A 256 0.01 4.96 -5.96
N ASN A 257 -0.62 6.08 -6.34
CA ASN A 257 -2.01 6.13 -6.82
C ASN A 257 -2.13 5.60 -8.27
N LYS A 258 -1.70 4.35 -8.49
CA LYS A 258 -1.70 3.68 -9.79
C LYS A 258 -2.75 2.59 -9.82
N PHE A 259 -3.43 2.55 -10.95
CA PHE A 259 -4.40 1.52 -11.27
C PHE A 259 -3.90 0.74 -12.48
N TYR A 260 -4.20 -0.54 -12.48
CA TYR A 260 -3.79 -1.50 -13.50
C TYR A 260 -5.04 -2.19 -14.07
N GLY A 261 -4.89 -2.85 -15.23
CA GLY A 261 -5.99 -3.56 -15.91
C GLY A 261 -7.30 -2.75 -15.96
N PHE A 262 -8.39 -3.34 -15.45
CA PHE A 262 -9.74 -2.76 -15.30
C PHE A 262 -9.83 -1.57 -14.31
N GLY A 263 -8.75 -0.84 -14.12
CA GLY A 263 -8.64 0.29 -13.21
C GLY A 263 -8.73 -0.13 -11.76
N ARG A 264 -8.00 -1.18 -11.36
CA ARG A 264 -7.93 -1.64 -9.97
C ARG A 264 -6.51 -1.52 -9.42
N PRO A 265 -6.35 -1.26 -8.12
CA PRO A 265 -5.05 -1.36 -7.45
C PRO A 265 -4.65 -2.83 -7.30
N LEU A 266 -3.36 -3.08 -7.32
CA LEU A 266 -2.81 -4.42 -7.07
C LEU A 266 -2.41 -4.59 -5.61
N GLY A 267 -1.88 -3.55 -4.96
CA GLY A 267 -1.57 -3.54 -3.54
C GLY A 267 -2.58 -2.73 -2.72
N LEU A 268 -3.10 -3.32 -1.65
CA LEU A 268 -4.05 -2.71 -0.73
C LEU A 268 -3.62 -2.88 0.72
N PHE A 269 -3.99 -1.91 1.54
CA PHE A 269 -3.92 -2.03 2.99
C PHE A 269 -5.29 -2.41 3.56
N VAL A 270 -5.32 -3.38 4.46
CA VAL A 270 -6.55 -3.89 5.10
C VAL A 270 -6.29 -4.20 6.58
N PRO A 271 -7.35 -4.35 7.41
CA PRO A 271 -7.20 -4.85 8.77
C PRO A 271 -6.68 -6.29 8.81
N VAL A 272 -6.21 -6.69 9.97
CA VAL A 272 -5.55 -7.98 10.20
C VAL A 272 -6.53 -9.14 10.16
N GLU A 273 -7.75 -8.85 10.59
CA GLU A 273 -8.92 -9.72 10.61
C GLU A 273 -9.63 -9.76 9.26
N PHE A 274 -9.04 -9.15 8.22
CA PHE A 274 -9.57 -9.21 6.86
C PHE A 274 -9.79 -10.66 6.43
N GLY A 275 -11.01 -10.95 5.95
CA GLY A 275 -11.35 -12.25 5.39
C GLY A 275 -10.99 -12.27 3.91
N TYR A 276 -10.14 -13.20 3.52
CA TYR A 276 -9.63 -13.24 2.16
C TYR A 276 -10.66 -13.94 1.25
N PRO A 277 -11.00 -13.37 0.09
CA PRO A 277 -11.74 -14.10 -0.93
C PRO A 277 -11.04 -15.45 -1.24
N PRO A 278 -11.78 -16.52 -1.55
CA PRO A 278 -11.19 -17.74 -2.09
C PRO A 278 -10.45 -17.49 -3.41
N PRO A 279 -9.47 -18.36 -3.74
CA PRO A 279 -8.78 -18.34 -5.03
C PRO A 279 -9.73 -18.26 -6.21
N ALA A 280 -9.38 -17.51 -7.24
CA ALA A 280 -10.17 -17.34 -8.45
C ALA A 280 -11.53 -16.67 -8.25
N GLN A 281 -11.78 -16.01 -7.11
CA GLN A 281 -13.04 -15.35 -6.83
C GLN A 281 -12.87 -13.85 -6.56
N PRO A 282 -13.34 -12.96 -7.47
CA PRO A 282 -13.15 -11.53 -7.32
C PRO A 282 -13.61 -10.98 -5.98
N ILE A 283 -12.80 -10.10 -5.38
CA ILE A 283 -13.07 -9.48 -4.08
C ILE A 283 -14.43 -8.77 -4.01
N GLY A 284 -14.87 -8.15 -5.12
CA GLY A 284 -16.18 -7.51 -5.22
C GLY A 284 -17.36 -8.47 -5.04
N ASN A 285 -17.16 -9.78 -5.24
CA ASN A 285 -18.17 -10.80 -4.97
C ASN A 285 -18.38 -11.06 -3.49
N PHE A 286 -17.46 -10.62 -2.62
CA PHE A 286 -17.55 -10.76 -1.16
C PHE A 286 -17.70 -9.43 -0.44
N TYR A 287 -17.25 -8.34 -1.06
CA TYR A 287 -17.28 -7.00 -0.47
C TYR A 287 -18.01 -6.03 -1.40
N SER A 288 -19.30 -5.82 -1.15
CA SER A 288 -20.19 -5.06 -2.05
C SER A 288 -19.76 -3.61 -2.26
N ASN A 289 -19.11 -3.00 -1.26
CA ASN A 289 -18.67 -1.61 -1.33
C ASN A 289 -17.31 -1.45 -2.02
N TYR A 290 -16.62 -2.54 -2.37
CA TYR A 290 -15.29 -2.47 -2.98
C TYR A 290 -15.31 -1.71 -4.32
N GLY A 291 -16.33 -1.91 -5.16
CA GLY A 291 -16.46 -1.14 -6.41
C GLY A 291 -16.60 0.38 -6.18
N ALA A 292 -17.36 0.78 -5.16
CA ALA A 292 -17.49 2.18 -4.77
C ALA A 292 -16.18 2.73 -4.20
N TYR A 293 -15.43 1.92 -3.46
CA TYR A 293 -14.10 2.27 -2.96
C TYR A 293 -13.12 2.54 -4.10
N ILE A 294 -13.09 1.71 -5.14
CA ILE A 294 -12.26 1.95 -6.33
C ILE A 294 -12.62 3.27 -7.01
N ASN A 295 -13.91 3.59 -7.14
CA ASN A 295 -14.35 4.86 -7.73
C ASN A 295 -13.94 6.06 -6.86
N TRP A 296 -14.05 5.94 -5.54
CA TRP A 296 -13.58 6.97 -4.60
C TRP A 296 -12.06 7.22 -4.71
N LEU A 297 -11.25 6.16 -4.82
CA LEU A 297 -9.81 6.28 -5.05
C LEU A 297 -9.52 7.01 -6.38
N LYS A 298 -10.19 6.62 -7.47
CA LYS A 298 -10.04 7.25 -8.80
C LYS A 298 -10.44 8.72 -8.82
N ALA A 299 -11.44 9.09 -8.02
CA ALA A 299 -11.89 10.48 -7.85
C ALA A 299 -10.91 11.34 -7.02
N GLY A 300 -9.75 10.80 -6.62
CA GLY A 300 -8.76 11.54 -5.84
C GLY A 300 -9.08 11.58 -4.35
N ARG A 301 -9.83 10.59 -3.83
CA ARG A 301 -10.17 10.44 -2.42
C ARG A 301 -10.89 11.66 -1.84
N PRO A 302 -12.01 12.10 -2.44
CA PRO A 302 -12.75 13.26 -1.95
C PRO A 302 -13.14 13.08 -0.47
N VAL A 303 -13.02 14.17 0.29
CA VAL A 303 -13.40 14.23 1.70
C VAL A 303 -14.92 14.05 1.83
N GLY A 304 -15.37 13.44 2.92
CA GLY A 304 -16.80 13.27 3.21
C GLY A 304 -17.45 12.06 2.52
N ALA A 305 -16.66 11.14 1.98
CA ALA A 305 -17.17 9.85 1.51
C ALA A 305 -17.81 9.04 2.64
N ASP A 306 -18.84 8.26 2.31
CA ASP A 306 -19.49 7.35 3.26
C ASP A 306 -18.44 6.43 3.89
N PRO A 307 -18.37 6.30 5.23
CA PRO A 307 -17.46 5.38 5.91
C PRO A 307 -17.56 3.95 5.39
N LYS A 308 -18.73 3.51 4.91
CA LYS A 308 -18.92 2.18 4.31
C LYS A 308 -18.14 1.96 3.02
N ILE A 309 -17.76 3.04 2.34
CA ILE A 309 -16.92 3.03 1.14
C ILE A 309 -15.45 3.01 1.55
N VAL A 310 -15.04 3.88 2.46
CA VAL A 310 -13.63 3.99 2.88
C VAL A 310 -13.19 2.74 3.67
N GLU A 311 -14.09 2.20 4.49
CA GLU A 311 -13.89 0.99 5.30
C GLU A 311 -14.63 -0.22 4.71
N TRP A 312 -14.66 -0.32 3.37
CA TRP A 312 -15.38 -1.37 2.62
C TRP A 312 -15.14 -2.80 3.15
N TYR A 313 -13.93 -3.06 3.65
CA TYR A 313 -13.50 -4.34 4.23
C TYR A 313 -14.26 -4.74 5.51
N LYS A 314 -14.96 -3.80 6.18
CA LYS A 314 -15.81 -4.11 7.35
C LYS A 314 -17.18 -4.68 6.95
N TYR A 315 -17.54 -4.67 5.66
CA TYR A 315 -18.90 -4.98 5.18
C TYR A 315 -18.93 -6.12 4.16
N PRO A 316 -18.65 -7.38 4.57
CA PRO A 316 -18.79 -8.54 3.69
C PRO A 316 -20.27 -8.80 3.35
N ASN A 317 -20.58 -9.19 2.12
CA ASN A 317 -21.94 -9.24 1.55
C ASN A 317 -22.73 -10.53 1.88
N GLY A 318 -22.64 -11.02 3.12
CA GLY A 318 -23.34 -12.22 3.56
C GLY A 318 -22.65 -13.55 3.18
N ARG A 319 -21.60 -13.50 2.34
CA ARG A 319 -20.72 -14.64 2.03
C ARG A 319 -19.57 -14.81 3.03
N LYS A 320 -19.67 -14.26 4.24
CA LYS A 320 -18.59 -14.26 5.23
C LYS A 320 -18.10 -15.67 5.56
N GLY A 321 -18.98 -16.67 5.60
CA GLY A 321 -18.62 -18.08 5.84
C GLY A 321 -17.86 -18.76 4.69
N GLN A 322 -17.67 -18.08 3.57
CA GLN A 322 -16.85 -18.53 2.44
C GLN A 322 -15.50 -17.81 2.38
N LEU A 323 -15.30 -16.77 3.20
CA LEU A 323 -14.00 -16.11 3.29
C LEU A 323 -13.02 -17.02 3.98
N ILE A 324 -11.77 -16.97 3.53
CA ILE A 324 -10.67 -17.58 4.23
C ILE A 324 -10.35 -16.70 5.44
N ASP A 325 -10.40 -17.28 6.63
CA ASP A 325 -10.12 -16.55 7.87
C ASP A 325 -8.75 -15.85 7.83
N GLY A 326 -8.78 -14.56 8.20
CA GLY A 326 -7.59 -13.82 8.57
C GLY A 326 -6.94 -14.45 9.80
N LEU A 327 -5.59 -14.51 9.81
CA LEU A 327 -4.84 -15.16 10.91
C LEU A 327 -5.18 -14.60 12.28
#